data_AF-A0A4Y2HK38-F1
#
_entry.id   AF-A0A4Y2HK38-F1
#
_cell.length_a   1.000
_cell.length_b   1.000
_cell.length_c   1.000
_cell.angle_alpha   90.00
_cell.angle_beta   90.00
_cell.angle_gamma   90.00
#
_symmetry.space_group_name_H-M   'P 1'
#
loop_
_entity.id
_entity.type
_entity.pdbx_description
1 polymer ?
#
loop_
_entity_poly.entity_id
_entity_poly.type
_entity_poly.pdbx_seq_one_letter_code
_entity_poly.pdbx_strand_id
1 'polypeptide(L)'
;MVALRVAMRWLSQESLAKCTIHTDSQSSLKALAALKPNSTIDREILNIWSSLTPEVVISWVKGHSRVLENEVSDQLARQGTHGSTLIINIDLKSVPLKSGRINGTFR
;
A
#
# COMPACT_ATOMS: atom_id res chain seq x y z
N MET A 1 -1.51 2.07 -7.45
CA MET A 1 -2.92 1.63 -7.31
C MET A 1 -3.11 0.11 -7.36
N VAL A 2 -2.74 -0.60 -8.44
CA VAL A 2 -2.95 -2.07 -8.53
C VAL A 2 -2.27 -2.85 -7.40
N ALA A 3 -1.02 -2.52 -7.08
CA ALA A 3 -0.30 -3.13 -5.96
C ALA A 3 -1.04 -2.96 -4.61
N LEU A 4 -1.65 -1.79 -4.39
CA LEU A 4 -2.42 -1.51 -3.19
C LEU A 4 -3.70 -2.35 -3.10
N ARG A 5 -4.40 -2.56 -4.23
CA ARG A 5 -5.53 -3.49 -4.31
C ARG A 5 -5.12 -4.92 -3.96
N VAL A 6 -3.99 -5.39 -4.48
CA VAL A 6 -3.47 -6.73 -4.18
C VAL A 6 -3.16 -6.88 -2.69
N ALA A 7 -2.47 -5.89 -2.10
CA ALA A 7 -2.19 -5.88 -0.66
C ALA A 7 -3.47 -5.92 0.18
N MET A 8 -4.48 -5.11 -0.17
CA MET A 8 -5.77 -5.10 0.54
C MET A 8 -6.51 -6.43 0.45
N ARG A 9 -6.52 -7.07 -0.72
CA ARG A 9 -7.10 -8.42 -0.88
C ARG A 9 -6.40 -9.44 -0.02
N TRP A 10 -5.08 -9.42 0.01
CA TRP A 10 -4.31 -10.29 0.89
C TRP A 10 -4.67 -10.04 2.36
N LEU A 11 -4.73 -8.77 2.80
CA LEU A 11 -5.14 -8.42 4.16
C LEU A 11 -6.55 -8.89 4.53
N SER A 12 -7.49 -8.93 3.58
CA SER A 12 -8.84 -9.45 3.83
C SER A 12 -8.91 -10.94 4.12
N GLN A 13 -7.83 -11.68 3.83
CA GLN A 13 -7.72 -13.13 4.06
C GLN A 13 -6.92 -13.45 5.33
N GLU A 14 -6.24 -12.47 5.91
CA GLU A 14 -5.32 -12.65 7.03
C GLU A 14 -5.92 -12.18 8.36
N SER A 15 -5.63 -12.89 9.46
CA SER A 15 -6.06 -12.47 10.80
C SER A 15 -4.98 -11.62 11.48
N LEU A 16 -4.73 -10.42 10.95
CA LEU A 16 -3.81 -9.47 11.58
C LEU A 16 -4.55 -8.60 12.60
N ALA A 17 -3.87 -8.22 13.69
CA ALA A 17 -4.42 -7.28 14.67
C ALA A 17 -4.23 -5.81 14.25
N LYS A 18 -3.13 -5.51 13.54
CA LYS A 18 -2.78 -4.18 13.02
C LYS A 18 -1.88 -4.34 11.80
N CYS A 19 -2.05 -3.49 10.80
CA CYS A 19 -1.20 -3.48 9.62
C CYS A 19 -0.87 -2.04 9.18
N THR A 20 0.33 -1.84 8.65
CA THR A 20 0.70 -0.59 7.97
C THR A 20 1.16 -0.89 6.56
N ILE A 21 0.51 -0.29 5.56
CA ILE A 21 0.94 -0.32 4.16
C ILE A 21 1.73 0.95 3.89
N HIS A 22 2.97 0.79 3.43
CA HIS A 22 3.80 1.88 2.95
C HIS A 22 3.68 1.99 1.42
N THR A 23 3.42 3.20 0.92
CA THR A 23 3.41 3.47 -0.53
C THR A 23 4.11 4.78 -0.82
N ASP A 24 4.92 4.81 -1.87
CA ASP A 24 5.53 6.03 -2.38
C ASP A 24 4.63 6.83 -3.34
N SER A 25 3.52 6.23 -3.76
CA SER A 25 2.59 6.77 -4.74
C SER A 25 1.64 7.78 -4.11
N GLN A 26 2.05 9.06 -4.07
CA GLN A 26 1.18 10.17 -3.65
C GLN A 26 -0.11 10.24 -4.49
N SER A 27 -0.03 9.92 -5.79
CA SER A 27 -1.21 9.87 -6.66
C SER A 27 -2.22 8.82 -6.21
N SER A 28 -1.74 7.65 -5.73
CA SER A 28 -2.63 6.62 -5.20
C SER A 28 -3.32 7.07 -3.91
N LEU A 29 -2.60 7.76 -3.03
CA LEU A 29 -3.19 8.30 -1.79
C LEU A 29 -4.22 9.39 -2.07
N LYS A 30 -3.94 10.30 -2.99
CA LYS A 30 -4.91 11.34 -3.41
C LYS A 30 -6.18 10.75 -4.00
N ALA A 31 -6.07 9.68 -4.79
CA ALA A 31 -7.22 9.00 -5.36
C ALA A 31 -8.09 8.31 -4.29
N LEU A 32 -7.48 7.73 -3.25
CA LEU A 32 -8.23 7.14 -2.12
C LEU A 32 -8.82 8.18 -1.17
N ALA A 33 -8.17 9.33 -1.02
CA ALA A 33 -8.66 10.44 -0.20
C ALA A 33 -9.79 11.24 -0.88
N ALA A 34 -10.09 10.98 -2.16
CA ALA A 34 -11.14 11.68 -2.88
C ALA A 34 -12.52 11.36 -2.29
N LEU A 35 -13.41 12.36 -2.26
CA LEU A 35 -14.78 12.22 -1.75
C LEU A 35 -15.60 11.14 -2.49
N LYS A 36 -15.25 10.87 -3.75
CA LYS A 36 -15.84 9.81 -4.56
C LYS A 36 -14.71 9.00 -5.19
N PRO A 37 -14.82 7.65 -5.21
CA PRO A 37 -13.85 6.82 -5.90
C PRO A 37 -13.82 7.17 -7.39
N ASN A 38 -12.63 7.44 -7.92
CA ASN A 38 -12.45 7.82 -9.32
C ASN A 38 -12.37 6.60 -10.25
N SER A 39 -12.20 5.40 -9.69
CA SER A 39 -12.14 4.14 -10.43
C SER A 39 -12.80 2.99 -9.68
N THR A 40 -13.06 1.89 -10.40
CA THR A 40 -13.52 0.62 -9.81
C THR A 40 -12.49 0.04 -8.83
N ILE A 41 -11.20 0.28 -9.08
CA ILE A 41 -10.11 -0.14 -8.21
C ILE A 41 -10.14 0.64 -6.89
N ASP A 42 -10.31 1.96 -6.95
CA ASP A 42 -10.40 2.80 -5.75
C ASP A 42 -11.59 2.38 -4.89
N ARG A 43 -12.74 2.14 -5.53
CA ARG A 43 -13.96 1.69 -4.84
C ARG A 43 -13.75 0.33 -4.15
N GLU A 44 -13.10 -0.60 -4.83
CA GLU A 44 -12.82 -1.92 -4.25
C GLU A 44 -11.86 -1.83 -3.06
N ILE A 45 -10.79 -1.04 -3.18
CA ILE A 45 -9.85 -0.80 -2.07
C ILE A 45 -10.59 -0.22 -0.86
N LEU A 46 -11.43 0.80 -1.07
CA LEU A 46 -12.18 1.44 0.02
C LEU A 46 -13.20 0.49 0.65
N ASN A 47 -13.89 -0.33 -0.15
CA ASN A 47 -14.82 -1.33 0.37
C ASN A 47 -14.10 -2.36 1.25
N ILE A 48 -12.98 -2.92 0.78
CA ILE A 48 -12.18 -3.85 1.56
C ILE A 48 -11.72 -3.17 2.85
N TRP A 49 -11.13 -1.99 2.75
CA TRP A 49 -10.64 -1.25 3.90
C TRP A 49 -11.75 -0.99 4.94
N SER A 50 -12.95 -0.59 4.51
CA SER A 50 -14.08 -0.39 5.42
C SER A 50 -14.59 -1.67 6.11
N SER A 51 -14.33 -2.84 5.52
CA SER A 51 -14.74 -4.14 6.05
C SER A 51 -13.70 -4.80 6.96
N LEU A 52 -12.46 -4.28 6.98
CA LEU A 52 -11.39 -4.82 7.79
C LEU A 52 -11.58 -4.42 9.26
N THR A 53 -11.57 -5.43 10.14
CA THR A 53 -11.52 -5.27 11.59
C THR A 53 -10.17 -4.78 12.14
N PRO A 54 -8.98 -5.12 11.59
CA PRO A 54 -7.74 -4.53 12.07
C PRO A 54 -7.61 -3.04 11.73
N GLU A 55 -6.87 -2.32 12.58
CA GLU A 55 -6.42 -0.97 12.28
C GLU A 55 -5.41 -1.02 11.12
N VAL A 56 -5.90 -0.82 9.89
CA VAL A 56 -5.06 -0.69 8.69
C VAL A 56 -4.73 0.78 8.48
N VAL A 57 -3.44 1.08 8.48
CA VAL A 57 -2.90 2.42 8.20
C VAL A 57 -2.20 2.39 6.84
N ILE A 58 -2.55 3.32 5.95
CA ILE A 58 -1.79 3.55 4.72
C ILE A 58 -0.96 4.81 4.91
N SER A 59 0.35 4.71 4.72
CA SER A 59 1.28 5.83 4.90
C SER A 59 2.11 6.09 3.66
N TRP A 60 2.39 7.37 3.44
CA TRP A 60 3.30 7.80 2.38
C TRP A 60 4.75 7.64 2.81
N VAL A 61 5.56 7.00 1.97
CA VAL A 61 7.02 6.99 2.11
C VAL A 61 7.65 7.72 0.93
N LYS A 62 8.79 8.35 1.15
CA LYS A 62 9.49 9.05 0.06
C LYS A 62 10.13 8.00 -0.86
N GLY A 63 9.76 7.99 -2.14
CA GLY A 63 10.44 7.18 -3.15
C GLY A 63 11.94 7.49 -3.21
N HIS A 64 12.77 6.49 -3.49
CA HIS A 64 14.23 6.61 -3.61
C HIS A 64 14.95 7.20 -2.37
N SER A 65 14.39 7.01 -1.18
CA SER A 65 14.98 7.48 0.09
C SER A 65 15.85 6.44 0.81
N ARG A 66 16.24 5.34 0.14
CA ARG A 66 16.94 4.19 0.74
C ARG A 66 16.12 3.42 1.78
N VAL A 67 14.79 3.54 1.74
CA VAL A 67 13.91 2.60 2.43
C VAL A 67 13.98 1.29 1.67
N LEU A 68 14.74 0.34 2.20
CA LEU A 68 15.06 -0.94 1.56
C LEU A 68 13.80 -1.66 1.05
N GLU A 69 12.74 -1.69 1.85
CA GLU A 69 11.47 -2.33 1.49
C GLU A 69 10.79 -1.66 0.27
N ASN A 70 10.87 -0.33 0.17
CA ASN A 70 10.34 0.40 -0.98
C ASN A 70 11.17 0.13 -2.24
N GLU A 71 12.50 0.10 -2.11
CA GLU A 71 13.40 -0.16 -3.23
C GLU A 71 13.23 -1.60 -3.77
N VAL A 72 13.03 -2.58 -2.88
CA VAL A 72 12.69 -3.95 -3.27
C VAL A 72 11.34 -3.97 -3.99
N SER A 73 10.32 -3.27 -3.47
CA SER A 73 9.02 -3.17 -4.13
C SER A 73 9.11 -2.55 -5.53
N ASP A 74 9.89 -1.47 -5.69
CA ASP A 74 10.14 -0.82 -6.98
C ASP A 74 10.85 -1.75 -7.96
N GLN A 75 11.85 -2.50 -7.50
CA GLN A 75 12.56 -3.48 -8.32
C GLN A 75 11.62 -4.60 -8.79
N LEU A 76 10.79 -5.14 -7.88
CA LEU A 76 9.80 -6.16 -8.24
C LEU A 76 8.78 -5.63 -9.25
N ALA A 77 8.32 -4.39 -9.09
CA ALA A 77 7.42 -3.75 -10.04
C ALA A 77 8.09 -3.61 -11.43
N ARG A 78 9.36 -3.20 -11.49
CA ARG A 78 10.13 -3.13 -12.74
C ARG A 78 10.33 -4.50 -13.39
N GLN A 79 10.62 -5.53 -12.60
CA GLN A 79 10.73 -6.90 -13.11
C GLN A 79 9.40 -7.38 -13.71
N GLY A 80 8.27 -7.06 -13.07
CA GLY A 80 6.93 -7.37 -13.57
C GLY A 80 6.55 -6.65 -14.87
N THR A 81 7.17 -5.51 -15.18
CA THR A 81 6.97 -4.86 -16.50
C THR A 81 7.68 -5.58 -17.63
N HIS A 82 8.66 -6.45 -17.33
CA HIS A 82 9.44 -7.21 -18.30
C HIS A 82 9.03 -8.69 -18.42
N GLY A 83 8.19 -9.21 -17.52
CA GLY A 83 7.77 -10.61 -17.51
C GLY A 83 6.30 -10.79 -17.13
N SER A 84 5.58 -11.57 -17.93
CA SER A 84 4.18 -11.93 -17.73
C SER A 84 4.01 -12.68 -16.40
N THR A 85 3.37 -12.04 -15.42
CA THR A 85 2.93 -12.55 -14.09
C THR A 85 3.83 -12.13 -12.92
N LEU A 86 3.25 -11.31 -12.03
CA LEU A 86 3.84 -10.83 -10.78
C LEU A 86 3.45 -11.79 -9.64
N ILE A 87 4.36 -12.64 -9.18
CA ILE A 87 4.19 -13.41 -7.93
C ILE A 87 4.87 -12.63 -6.82
N ILE A 88 4.09 -12.01 -5.93
CA ILE A 88 4.62 -11.27 -4.78
C ILE A 88 4.77 -12.25 -3.62
N ASN A 89 5.96 -12.82 -3.45
CA ASN A 89 6.33 -13.51 -2.20
C ASN A 89 6.82 -12.47 -1.20
N ILE A 90 5.95 -12.08 -0.27
CA ILE A 90 6.30 -11.17 0.82
C ILE A 90 6.86 -12.01 1.98
N ASP A 91 8.16 -12.29 1.96
CA ASP A 91 8.87 -12.85 3.12
C ASP A 91 9.39 -11.69 3.98
N LEU A 92 8.56 -11.23 4.93
CA LEU A 92 8.88 -10.09 5.80
C LEU A 92 9.79 -10.51 6.95
N LYS A 93 11.09 -10.26 6.83
CA LYS A 93 11.93 -10.00 8.01
C LYS A 93 11.72 -8.55 8.41
N SER A 94 10.99 -8.34 9.51
CA SER A 94 10.67 -7.03 10.06
C SER A 94 11.94 -6.24 10.43
N VAL A 95 12.09 -5.04 9.87
CA VAL A 95 13.08 -4.06 10.33
C VAL A 95 12.33 -2.84 10.87
N PRO A 96 12.64 -2.34 12.08
CA PRO A 96 11.91 -1.23 12.65
C PRO A 96 12.21 0.09 11.91
N LEU A 97 11.23 0.60 11.17
CA LEU A 97 11.27 1.93 10.55
C LEU A 97 10.88 3.01 11.57
N LYS A 98 11.70 4.05 11.70
CA LYS A 98 11.38 5.25 12.50
C LYS A 98 10.18 5.98 11.89
N SER A 99 9.02 5.83 12.50
CA SER A 99 7.78 6.54 12.17
C SER A 99 7.87 8.02 12.56
N GLY A 100 7.75 8.91 11.57
CA GLY A 100 7.43 10.32 11.75
C GLY A 100 5.95 10.56 11.44
N ARG A 101 5.20 11.07 12.42
CA ARG A 101 3.75 11.30 12.33
C ARG A 101 3.48 12.55 11.48
N ILE A 102 2.96 12.39 10.27
CA ILE A 102 2.47 13.52 9.47
C ILE A 102 0.97 13.71 9.70
N ASN A 103 0.61 14.68 10.54
CA ASN A 103 -0.75 15.22 10.60
C ASN A 103 -0.90 16.20 9.43
N GLY A 104 -1.57 15.78 8.35
CA GLY A 104 -1.84 16.64 7.20
C GLY A 104 -3.29 16.50 6.77
N THR A 105 -4.12 17.45 7.18
CA THR A 105 -5.43 17.71 6.57
C THR A 105 -5.19 18.18 5.15
N PHE A 106 -5.53 17.35 4.16
CA PHE A 106 -5.49 17.75 2.75
C PHE A 106 -6.67 18.70 2.49
N ARG A 107 -6.38 19.98 2.23
CA ARG A 107 -7.30 20.93 1.60
C ARG A 107 -7.10 20.90 0.08
#